data_AF-A0A662IRM6-F1
#
_entry.id   AF-A0A662IRM6-F1
#
_cell.length_a   1.000
_cell.length_b   1.000
_cell.length_c   1.000
_cell.angle_alpha   90.00
_cell.angle_beta   90.00
_cell.angle_gamma   90.00
#
_symmetry.space_group_name_H-M   'P 1'
#
loop_
_entity.id
_entity.type
_entity.pdbx_description
1 polymer ?
#
loop_
_entity_poly.entity_id
_entity_poly.type
_entity_poly.pdbx_seq_one_letter_code
_entity_poly.pdbx_strand_id
1 'polypeptide(L)'
;EAIALRIGAEGIVTGESLGQVASQTLRNLYVSSLAVSMPIYRPLIGMDKDDIVKMAKEIGTYDLSALVKEYCGSFAEHPRTHANVEEVEREEAKIDRSILTEILRGVREIDLKSLTAPKTYRELEISEIPSDAVVIDLRAPSKFKAWHLEGALNIDFLALPSELPRLNKNKKYVLVCDEGALSLEAARIMREAGFEAYSYKGGVRRLKRKSS
;
A
#
# COMPACT_ATOMS: atom_id res chain seq x y z
N GLU A 1 -18.16 -7.72 -8.94
CA GLU A 1 -18.77 -8.89 -9.61
C GLU A 1 -18.49 -8.94 -11.11
N ALA A 2 -18.89 -7.95 -11.91
CA ALA A 2 -18.73 -7.97 -13.37
C ALA A 2 -17.32 -8.37 -13.88
N ILE A 3 -16.25 -7.84 -13.25
CA ILE A 3 -14.86 -8.22 -13.59
C ILE A 3 -14.59 -9.69 -13.22
N ALA A 4 -15.01 -10.13 -12.04
CA ALA A 4 -14.82 -11.51 -11.59
C ALA A 4 -15.48 -12.52 -12.54
N LEU A 5 -16.69 -12.24 -13.02
CA LEU A 5 -17.37 -13.05 -14.03
C LEU A 5 -16.60 -13.07 -15.36
N ARG A 6 -16.09 -11.92 -15.80
CA ARG A 6 -15.33 -11.80 -17.06
C ARG A 6 -14.05 -12.64 -17.06
N ILE A 7 -13.38 -12.75 -15.92
CA ILE A 7 -12.12 -13.50 -15.78
C ILE A 7 -12.33 -14.95 -15.31
N GLY A 8 -13.58 -15.39 -15.12
CA GLY A 8 -13.91 -16.72 -14.63
C GLY A 8 -13.53 -16.96 -13.16
N ALA A 9 -13.47 -15.91 -12.34
CA ALA A 9 -13.20 -16.04 -10.90
C ALA A 9 -14.44 -16.56 -10.14
N GLU A 10 -14.18 -17.37 -9.12
CA GLU A 10 -15.22 -18.06 -8.33
C GLU A 10 -15.71 -17.25 -7.11
N GLY A 11 -15.12 -16.08 -6.84
CA GLY A 11 -15.54 -15.23 -5.72
C GLY A 11 -14.72 -13.95 -5.59
N ILE A 12 -15.06 -13.16 -4.57
CA ILE A 12 -14.43 -11.87 -4.25
C ILE A 12 -13.77 -11.98 -2.87
N VAL A 13 -12.57 -11.43 -2.70
CA VAL A 13 -11.91 -11.31 -1.39
C VAL A 13 -11.92 -9.86 -0.95
N THR A 14 -12.33 -9.58 0.29
CA THR A 14 -12.31 -8.22 0.86
C THR A 14 -11.47 -8.18 2.14
N GLY A 15 -10.94 -7.00 2.47
CA GLY A 15 -10.23 -6.72 3.72
C GLY A 15 -11.13 -6.30 4.88
N GLU A 16 -12.43 -6.63 4.82
CA GLU A 16 -13.39 -6.25 5.86
C GLU A 16 -13.11 -7.02 7.16
N SER A 17 -13.09 -6.29 8.29
CA SER A 17 -12.98 -6.83 9.65
C SER A 17 -14.23 -6.44 10.45
N LEU A 18 -14.71 -7.29 11.36
CA LEU A 18 -15.88 -6.97 12.17
C LEU A 18 -15.52 -5.97 13.28
N GLY A 19 -16.20 -4.83 13.31
CA GLY A 19 -16.06 -3.86 14.42
C GLY A 19 -14.85 -2.92 14.35
N GLN A 20 -14.09 -2.91 13.24
CA GLN A 20 -12.93 -2.03 13.07
C GLN A 20 -13.30 -0.57 12.74
N VAL A 21 -14.42 -0.33 12.05
CA VAL A 21 -15.01 0.99 11.79
C VAL A 21 -16.54 0.91 11.90
N ALA A 22 -17.21 2.05 12.15
CA ALA A 22 -18.66 2.10 12.34
C ALA A 22 -19.49 1.53 11.16
N SER A 23 -18.93 1.51 9.94
CA SER A 23 -19.55 0.93 8.75
C SER A 23 -19.46 -0.60 8.68
N GLN A 24 -18.62 -1.25 9.49
CA GLN A 24 -18.36 -2.70 9.45
C GLN A 24 -19.09 -3.45 10.57
N THR A 25 -20.42 -3.31 10.62
CA THR A 25 -21.31 -4.12 11.46
C THR A 25 -21.77 -5.37 10.69
N LEU A 26 -22.17 -6.44 11.39
CA LEU A 26 -22.74 -7.65 10.76
C LEU A 26 -23.87 -7.32 9.79
N ARG A 27 -24.71 -6.34 10.15
CA ARG A 27 -25.84 -5.92 9.31
C ARG A 27 -25.39 -5.21 8.05
N ASN A 28 -24.39 -4.33 8.12
CA ASN A 28 -23.87 -3.66 6.94
C ASN A 28 -23.13 -4.63 6.01
N LEU A 29 -22.38 -5.59 6.57
CA LEU A 29 -21.74 -6.66 5.79
C LEU A 29 -22.78 -7.54 5.09
N TYR A 30 -23.88 -7.86 5.77
CA TYR A 30 -24.99 -8.60 5.17
C TYR A 30 -25.60 -7.84 4.00
N VAL A 31 -25.97 -6.56 4.19
CA VAL A 31 -26.58 -5.74 3.13
C VAL A 31 -25.63 -5.58 1.93
N SER A 32 -24.34 -5.33 2.16
CA SER A 32 -23.33 -5.27 1.09
C SER A 32 -23.24 -6.58 0.30
N SER A 33 -23.39 -7.73 0.98
CA SER A 33 -23.35 -9.04 0.33
C SER A 33 -24.55 -9.28 -0.58
N LEU A 34 -25.69 -8.61 -0.38
CA LEU A 34 -26.86 -8.76 -1.24
C LEU A 34 -26.64 -8.17 -2.65
N ALA A 35 -25.70 -7.24 -2.79
CA ALA A 35 -25.34 -6.64 -4.07
C ALA A 35 -24.49 -7.57 -4.96
N VAL A 36 -24.11 -8.75 -4.47
CA VAL A 36 -23.21 -9.68 -5.15
C VAL A 36 -23.78 -11.09 -5.08
N SER A 37 -23.90 -11.76 -6.22
CA SER A 37 -24.41 -13.13 -6.34
C SER A 37 -23.34 -14.21 -6.14
N MET A 38 -22.06 -13.83 -6.16
CA MET A 38 -20.91 -14.71 -5.92
C MET A 38 -20.39 -14.69 -4.46
N PRO A 39 -19.70 -15.74 -4.00
CA PRO A 39 -19.11 -15.78 -2.66
C PRO A 39 -18.16 -14.61 -2.38
N ILE A 40 -18.29 -14.02 -1.18
CA ILE A 40 -17.35 -13.01 -0.65
C ILE A 40 -16.57 -13.61 0.52
N TYR A 41 -15.26 -13.78 0.36
CA TYR A 41 -14.34 -14.25 1.38
C TYR A 41 -13.79 -13.07 2.20
N ARG A 42 -13.91 -13.18 3.52
CA ARG A 42 -13.50 -12.14 4.49
C ARG A 42 -12.47 -12.69 5.48
N PRO A 43 -11.21 -12.90 5.06
CA PRO A 43 -10.18 -13.53 5.90
C PRO A 43 -9.90 -12.75 7.19
N LEU A 44 -10.15 -11.44 7.20
CA LEU A 44 -9.89 -10.56 8.34
C LEU A 44 -11.10 -10.38 9.27
N ILE A 45 -12.23 -11.07 9.03
CA ILE A 45 -13.50 -10.77 9.72
C ILE A 45 -13.43 -10.90 11.25
N GLY A 46 -12.59 -11.80 11.76
CA GLY A 46 -12.41 -12.02 13.20
C GLY A 46 -11.12 -11.43 13.77
N MET A 47 -10.36 -10.67 12.97
CA MET A 47 -9.08 -10.10 13.39
C MET A 47 -9.28 -8.67 13.88
N ASP A 48 -8.69 -8.31 15.01
CA ASP A 48 -8.66 -6.92 15.44
C ASP A 48 -7.64 -6.09 14.65
N LYS A 49 -7.64 -4.77 14.90
CA LYS A 49 -6.76 -3.84 14.19
C LYS A 49 -5.28 -4.14 14.46
N ASP A 50 -4.94 -4.53 15.68
CA ASP A 50 -3.55 -4.76 16.06
C ASP A 50 -3.00 -6.01 15.39
N ASP A 51 -3.82 -7.07 15.28
CA ASP A 51 -3.49 -8.28 14.54
C ASP A 51 -3.30 -8.01 13.05
N ILE A 52 -4.20 -7.23 12.44
CA ILE A 52 -4.09 -6.85 11.03
C ILE A 52 -2.83 -6.01 10.79
N VAL A 53 -2.55 -5.04 11.68
CA VAL A 53 -1.35 -4.20 11.59
C VAL A 53 -0.09 -5.04 11.77
N LYS A 54 -0.09 -5.99 12.69
CA LYS A 54 1.04 -6.91 12.90
C LYS A 54 1.28 -7.76 11.66
N MET A 55 0.23 -8.37 11.11
CA MET A 55 0.33 -9.15 9.88
C MET A 55 0.83 -8.29 8.71
N ALA A 56 0.29 -7.07 8.54
CA ALA A 56 0.73 -6.14 7.50
C ALA A 56 2.22 -5.77 7.63
N LYS A 57 2.74 -5.66 8.86
CA LYS A 57 4.17 -5.47 9.12
C LYS A 57 4.98 -6.72 8.78
N GLU A 58 4.48 -7.91 9.12
CA GLU A 58 5.17 -9.17 8.83
C GLU A 58 5.27 -9.47 7.32
N ILE A 59 4.23 -9.11 6.55
CA ILE A 59 4.22 -9.27 5.09
C ILE A 59 4.81 -8.06 4.34
N GLY A 60 5.28 -7.04 5.07
CA GLY A 60 5.96 -5.87 4.50
C GLY A 60 5.05 -4.88 3.74
N THR A 61 3.72 -4.94 3.92
CA THR A 61 2.76 -4.03 3.25
C THR A 61 2.41 -2.81 4.10
N TYR A 62 2.61 -2.87 5.42
CA TYR A 62 2.18 -1.83 6.36
C TYR A 62 2.67 -0.44 5.95
N ASP A 63 3.96 -0.31 5.67
CA ASP A 63 4.57 0.98 5.37
C ASP A 63 4.00 1.61 4.10
N LEU A 64 3.72 0.80 3.05
CA LEU A 64 3.10 1.28 1.82
C LEU A 64 1.63 1.65 2.02
N SER A 65 0.88 0.81 2.75
CA SER A 65 -0.54 1.07 3.05
C SER A 65 -0.72 2.32 3.91
N ALA A 66 0.20 2.58 4.85
CA ALA A 66 0.16 3.76 5.72
C ALA A 66 0.39 5.09 4.99
N LEU A 67 0.98 5.07 3.80
CA LEU A 67 1.15 6.27 2.95
C LEU A 67 -0.15 6.69 2.26
N VAL A 68 -1.09 5.76 2.09
CA VAL A 68 -2.39 6.06 1.49
C VAL A 68 -3.21 6.81 2.53
N LYS A 69 -3.38 8.12 2.33
CA LYS A 69 -4.37 8.88 3.10
C LYS A 69 -5.74 8.23 2.89
N GLU A 70 -6.32 7.71 3.98
CA GLU A 70 -7.70 7.23 3.96
C GLU A 70 -8.62 8.39 3.56
N TYR A 71 -9.13 8.35 2.33
CA TYR A 71 -10.22 9.21 1.87
C TYR A 71 -11.56 8.88 2.58
N CYS A 72 -11.56 7.94 3.52
CA CYS A 72 -12.74 7.52 4.28
C CYS A 72 -13.36 8.64 5.13
N GLY A 73 -12.66 9.75 5.37
CA GLY A 73 -13.21 10.90 6.11
C GLY A 73 -14.12 11.83 5.32
N SER A 74 -14.24 11.68 3.99
CA SER A 74 -14.99 12.63 3.14
C SER A 74 -16.39 12.17 2.72
N PHE A 75 -16.83 10.99 3.15
CA PHE A 75 -18.16 10.48 2.82
C PHE A 75 -18.86 9.96 4.09
N ALA A 76 -19.72 10.83 4.65
CA ALA A 76 -20.62 10.66 5.79
C ALA A 76 -20.04 10.95 7.19
N GLU A 77 -20.40 12.11 7.75
CA GLU A 77 -20.15 12.50 9.16
C GLU A 77 -20.84 11.56 10.17
N HIS A 78 -21.82 10.76 9.72
CA HIS A 78 -22.50 9.75 10.52
C HIS A 78 -22.78 8.48 9.69
N PRO A 79 -21.81 7.54 9.56
CA PRO A 79 -22.06 6.28 8.90
C PRO A 79 -23.15 5.50 9.65
N ARG A 80 -24.23 5.16 8.95
CA ARG A 80 -25.32 4.39 9.55
C ARG A 80 -24.83 2.99 9.89
N THR A 81 -24.95 2.62 11.16
CA THR A 81 -24.59 1.29 11.69
C THR A 81 -25.64 0.22 11.36
N HIS A 82 -26.81 0.64 10.87
CA HIS A 82 -27.92 -0.20 10.47
C HIS A 82 -28.42 0.19 9.08
N ALA A 83 -27.93 -0.48 8.04
CA ALA A 83 -28.54 -0.40 6.72
C ALA A 83 -29.91 -1.13 6.69
N ASN A 84 -30.91 -0.51 6.08
CA ASN A 84 -32.19 -1.12 5.73
C ASN A 84 -32.20 -1.43 4.23
N VAL A 85 -32.44 -2.70 3.87
CA VAL A 85 -32.42 -3.17 2.47
C VAL A 85 -33.39 -2.36 1.60
N GLU A 86 -34.62 -2.12 2.07
CA GLU A 86 -35.62 -1.35 1.31
C GLU A 86 -35.22 0.12 1.11
N GLU A 87 -34.41 0.67 2.00
CA GLU A 87 -33.88 2.03 1.85
C GLU A 87 -32.74 2.03 0.83
N VAL A 88 -31.84 1.05 0.90
CA VAL A 88 -30.73 0.91 -0.07
C VAL A 88 -31.29 0.73 -1.48
N GLU A 89 -32.23 -0.19 -1.70
CA GLU A 89 -32.84 -0.41 -3.02
C GLU A 89 -33.51 0.85 -3.59
N ARG A 90 -34.20 1.61 -2.73
CA ARG A 90 -34.86 2.87 -3.12
C ARG A 90 -33.87 3.97 -3.48
N GLU A 91 -32.76 4.08 -2.76
CA GLU A 91 -31.72 5.06 -3.08
C GLU A 91 -30.91 4.63 -4.32
N GLU A 92 -30.60 3.35 -4.45
CA GLU A 92 -29.93 2.79 -5.65
C GLU A 92 -30.78 2.96 -6.91
N ALA A 93 -32.11 2.88 -6.81
CA ALA A 93 -33.01 3.14 -7.94
C ALA A 93 -32.91 4.57 -8.50
N LYS A 94 -32.35 5.52 -7.72
CA LYS A 94 -32.09 6.90 -8.19
C LYS A 94 -30.79 7.02 -8.98
N ILE A 95 -29.92 6.00 -8.93
CA ILE A 95 -28.62 6.00 -9.59
C ILE A 95 -28.80 5.45 -11.00
N ASP A 96 -28.32 6.20 -12.00
CA ASP A 96 -28.29 5.70 -13.37
C ASP A 96 -27.26 4.55 -13.49
N ARG A 97 -27.76 3.35 -13.77
CA ARG A 97 -26.94 2.15 -13.96
C ARG A 97 -26.01 2.23 -15.16
N SER A 98 -26.24 3.16 -16.10
CA SER A 98 -25.36 3.41 -17.24
C SER A 98 -23.95 3.81 -16.80
N ILE A 99 -23.83 4.48 -15.65
CA ILE A 99 -22.55 4.89 -15.04
C ILE A 99 -21.65 3.68 -14.79
N LEU A 100 -22.20 2.57 -14.29
CA LEU A 100 -21.43 1.36 -14.03
C LEU A 100 -20.86 0.79 -15.33
N THR A 101 -21.64 0.85 -16.42
CA THR A 101 -21.20 0.38 -17.74
C THR A 101 -20.07 1.25 -18.28
N GLU A 102 -20.16 2.57 -18.10
CA GLU A 102 -19.10 3.50 -18.51
C GLU A 102 -17.81 3.26 -17.73
N ILE A 103 -17.88 3.11 -16.41
CA ILE A 103 -16.72 2.78 -15.56
C ILE A 103 -16.07 1.48 -16.03
N LEU A 104 -16.88 0.44 -16.32
CA LEU A 104 -16.38 -0.85 -16.78
C LEU A 104 -15.65 -0.79 -18.13
N ARG A 105 -15.99 0.15 -19.02
CA ARG A 105 -15.24 0.38 -20.27
C ARG A 105 -13.83 0.91 -20.03
N GLY A 106 -13.61 1.64 -18.95
CA GLY A 106 -12.29 2.16 -18.55
C GLY A 106 -11.42 1.17 -17.79
N VAL A 107 -11.94 0.01 -17.40
CA VAL A 107 -11.19 -0.97 -16.59
C VAL A 107 -10.09 -1.62 -17.42
N ARG A 108 -8.85 -1.45 -16.97
CA ARG A 108 -7.70 -2.21 -17.45
C ARG A 108 -7.52 -3.46 -16.60
N GLU A 109 -7.50 -4.61 -17.23
CA GLU A 109 -7.18 -5.87 -16.58
C GLU A 109 -5.68 -6.12 -16.64
N ILE A 110 -5.08 -6.42 -15.50
CA ILE A 110 -3.65 -6.70 -15.40
C ILE A 110 -3.50 -8.06 -14.75
N ASP A 111 -3.03 -9.05 -15.51
CA ASP A 111 -2.69 -10.36 -14.96
C ASP A 111 -1.38 -10.26 -14.19
N LEU A 112 -1.49 -10.27 -12.85
CA LEU A 112 -0.36 -10.23 -11.93
C LEU A 112 0.65 -11.38 -12.14
N LYS A 113 0.22 -12.53 -12.65
CA LYS A 113 1.13 -13.67 -12.92
C LYS A 113 1.97 -13.43 -14.18
N SER A 114 1.41 -12.73 -15.15
CA SER A 114 2.12 -12.29 -16.36
C SER A 114 3.05 -11.09 -16.10
N LEU A 115 2.83 -10.37 -14.99
CA LEU A 115 3.73 -9.31 -14.56
C LEU A 115 5.03 -9.93 -14.04
N THR A 116 6.06 -9.92 -14.88
CA THR A 116 7.42 -9.81 -14.34
C THR A 116 7.55 -8.44 -13.72
N ALA A 117 8.05 -8.37 -12.47
CA ALA A 117 8.52 -7.11 -11.90
C ALA A 117 9.35 -6.39 -12.99
N PRO A 118 8.99 -5.15 -13.36
CA PRO A 118 9.70 -4.44 -14.42
C PRO A 118 11.19 -4.58 -14.18
N LYS A 119 11.99 -4.93 -15.23
CA LYS A 119 13.45 -5.11 -15.10
C LYS A 119 14.09 -3.98 -14.27
N THR A 120 13.58 -2.76 -14.48
CA THR A 120 13.84 -1.56 -13.69
C THR A 120 13.93 -1.86 -12.19
N TYR A 121 12.92 -2.44 -11.55
CA TYR A 121 12.93 -2.68 -10.10
C TYR A 121 14.04 -3.64 -9.65
N ARG A 122 14.35 -4.68 -10.43
CA ARG A 122 15.43 -5.62 -10.08
C ARG A 122 16.81 -4.96 -10.14
N GLU A 123 17.00 -4.03 -11.06
CA GLU A 123 18.25 -3.26 -11.21
C GLU A 123 18.40 -2.18 -10.12
N LEU A 124 17.32 -1.81 -9.44
CA LEU A 124 17.35 -0.87 -8.33
C LEU A 124 17.78 -1.50 -7.01
N GLU A 125 17.71 -2.82 -6.84
CA GLU A 125 18.08 -3.46 -5.58
C GLU A 125 19.54 -3.91 -5.54
N ILE A 126 20.27 -3.48 -4.51
CA ILE A 126 21.66 -3.90 -4.25
C ILE A 126 21.79 -4.56 -2.87
N SER A 127 22.77 -5.46 -2.72
CA SER A 127 23.02 -6.19 -1.45
C SER A 127 24.22 -5.68 -0.66
N GLU A 128 24.96 -4.74 -1.24
CA GLU A 128 26.16 -4.12 -0.68
C GLU A 128 26.07 -2.62 -0.91
N ILE A 129 26.52 -1.85 0.06
CA ILE A 129 26.54 -0.39 -0.01
C ILE A 129 27.93 0.01 -0.49
N PRO A 130 28.06 0.64 -1.68
CA PRO A 130 29.35 1.16 -2.13
C PRO A 130 29.91 2.18 -1.13
N SER A 131 31.22 2.17 -0.90
CA SER A 131 31.87 3.04 0.09
C SER A 131 31.75 4.53 -0.21
N ASP A 132 31.51 4.89 -1.48
CA ASP A 132 31.33 6.26 -1.96
C ASP A 132 29.86 6.72 -1.97
N ALA A 133 28.92 5.83 -1.63
CA ALA A 133 27.50 6.11 -1.68
C ALA A 133 27.02 6.88 -0.44
N VAL A 134 26.09 7.80 -0.67
CA VAL A 134 25.33 8.46 0.39
C VAL A 134 24.14 7.59 0.75
N VAL A 135 24.04 7.19 2.01
CA VAL A 135 22.91 6.40 2.49
C VAL A 135 21.81 7.33 2.99
N ILE A 136 20.58 7.13 2.52
CA ILE A 136 19.40 7.86 3.01
C ILE A 136 18.47 6.86 3.69
N ASP A 137 18.24 7.06 4.98
CA ASP A 137 17.27 6.33 5.78
C ASP A 137 15.91 7.04 5.73
N LEU A 138 14.93 6.33 5.19
CA LEU A 138 13.58 6.81 4.92
C LEU A 138 12.62 6.67 6.08
N ARG A 139 13.08 6.09 7.20
CA ARG A 139 12.25 5.84 8.37
C ARG A 139 12.06 7.10 9.19
N ALA A 140 11.01 7.10 10.01
CA ALA A 140 10.74 8.18 10.95
C ALA A 140 11.98 8.49 11.84
N PRO A 141 12.19 9.77 12.24
CA PRO A 141 13.35 10.17 13.04
C PRO A 141 13.54 9.39 14.34
N SER A 142 12.46 8.90 14.95
CA SER A 142 12.52 8.04 16.14
C SER A 142 13.20 6.71 15.87
N LYS A 143 12.89 6.04 14.75
CA LYS A 143 13.52 4.78 14.33
C LYS A 143 14.98 4.99 13.92
N PHE A 144 15.28 6.10 13.25
CA PHE A 144 16.65 6.49 12.89
C PHE A 144 17.52 6.71 14.13
N LYS A 145 17.03 7.47 15.12
CA LYS A 145 17.71 7.70 16.40
C LYS A 145 17.94 6.40 17.17
N ALA A 146 16.98 5.48 17.16
CA ALA A 146 17.11 4.19 17.84
C ALA A 146 18.26 3.35 17.26
N TRP A 147 18.42 3.36 15.93
CA TRP A 147 19.59 2.79 15.24
C TRP A 147 19.58 3.20 13.77
N HIS A 148 20.74 3.54 13.23
CA HIS A 148 20.98 3.78 11.81
C HIS A 148 22.42 3.40 11.44
N LEU A 149 22.71 3.34 10.14
CA LEU A 149 24.08 3.20 9.65
C LEU A 149 24.83 4.53 9.85
N GLU A 150 26.06 4.49 10.37
CA GLU A 150 26.87 5.69 10.57
C GLU A 150 27.04 6.49 9.26
N GLY A 151 26.88 7.81 9.35
CA GLY A 151 26.95 8.72 8.19
C GLY A 151 25.70 8.74 7.30
N ALA A 152 24.65 7.96 7.61
CA ALA A 152 23.40 8.03 6.88
C ALA A 152 22.68 9.36 7.11
N LEU A 153 22.00 9.87 6.08
CA LEU A 153 21.07 10.99 6.17
C LEU A 153 19.68 10.47 6.51
N ASN A 154 18.92 11.19 7.35
CA ASN A 154 17.52 10.86 7.60
C ASN A 154 16.60 11.79 6.81
N ILE A 155 15.89 11.24 5.83
CA ILE A 155 14.90 11.97 5.02
C ILE A 155 13.67 11.08 4.94
N ASP A 156 12.57 11.48 5.58
CA ASP A 156 11.32 10.72 5.54
C ASP A 156 10.85 10.52 4.08
N PHE A 157 10.32 9.33 3.77
CA PHE A 157 9.83 9.00 2.43
C PHE A 157 8.86 10.06 1.87
N LEU A 158 7.95 10.58 2.69
CA LEU A 158 6.97 11.59 2.27
C LEU A 158 7.62 12.96 1.99
N ALA A 159 8.72 13.27 2.66
CA ALA A 159 9.48 14.51 2.46
C ALA A 159 10.49 14.41 1.31
N LEU A 160 10.83 13.19 0.86
CA LEU A 160 11.86 12.96 -0.15
C LEU A 160 11.66 13.80 -1.42
N PRO A 161 10.46 13.87 -2.05
CA PRO A 161 10.27 14.66 -3.27
C PRO A 161 10.64 16.14 -3.10
N SER A 162 10.31 16.75 -1.97
CA SER A 162 10.64 18.15 -1.68
C SER A 162 12.12 18.38 -1.34
N GLU A 163 12.83 17.33 -0.91
CA GLU A 163 14.26 17.41 -0.58
C GLU A 163 15.16 17.13 -1.80
N LEU A 164 14.65 16.48 -2.86
CA LEU A 164 15.41 16.17 -4.07
C LEU A 164 16.19 17.37 -4.65
N PRO A 165 15.64 18.60 -4.75
CA PRO A 165 16.38 19.73 -5.31
C PRO A 165 17.64 20.12 -4.52
N ARG A 166 17.74 19.72 -3.25
CA ARG A 166 18.90 20.00 -2.39
C ARG A 166 19.98 18.92 -2.48
N LEU A 167 19.66 17.77 -3.07
CA LEU A 167 20.59 16.65 -3.21
C LEU A 167 21.51 16.83 -4.42
N ASN A 168 22.76 16.37 -4.29
CA ASN A 168 23.75 16.46 -5.34
C ASN A 168 23.58 15.32 -6.36
N LYS A 169 23.18 15.63 -7.60
CA LYS A 169 22.97 14.64 -8.67
C LYS A 169 24.21 13.83 -9.06
N ASN A 170 25.42 14.29 -8.75
CA ASN A 170 26.68 13.60 -9.06
C ASN A 170 27.06 12.56 -8.01
N LYS A 171 26.23 12.35 -6.98
CA LYS A 171 26.44 11.34 -5.94
C LYS A 171 25.60 10.11 -6.20
N LYS A 172 26.13 8.97 -5.77
CA LYS A 172 25.41 7.71 -5.70
C LYS A 172 24.64 7.64 -4.38
N TYR A 173 23.37 7.24 -4.45
CA TYR A 173 22.49 7.15 -3.30
C TYR A 173 22.04 5.71 -3.05
N VAL A 174 22.03 5.30 -1.78
CA VAL A 174 21.45 4.03 -1.35
C VAL A 174 20.37 4.29 -0.30
N LEU A 175 19.14 3.96 -0.65
CA LEU A 175 17.96 4.16 0.16
C LEU A 175 17.76 2.95 1.07
N VAL A 176 17.40 3.21 2.32
CA VAL A 176 17.07 2.17 3.30
C VAL A 176 15.75 2.50 3.99
N CYS A 177 14.88 1.52 4.13
CA CYS A 177 13.75 1.55 5.06
C CYS A 177 13.83 0.34 6.00
N ASP A 178 12.76 -0.04 6.70
CA ASP A 178 12.81 -1.18 7.62
C ASP A 178 13.11 -2.50 6.89
N GLU A 179 12.43 -2.77 5.77
CA GLU A 179 12.47 -4.08 5.09
C GLU A 179 12.84 -4.04 3.59
N GLY A 180 12.80 -2.87 2.95
CA GLY A 180 13.22 -2.67 1.56
C GLY A 180 12.12 -2.21 0.60
N ALA A 181 10.84 -2.35 0.96
CA ALA A 181 9.71 -2.01 0.08
C ALA A 181 9.64 -0.51 -0.23
N LEU A 182 9.62 0.35 0.81
CA LEU A 182 9.63 1.80 0.62
C LEU A 182 10.90 2.32 -0.05
N SER A 183 12.07 1.76 0.29
CA SER A 183 13.33 2.20 -0.32
C SER A 183 13.42 1.84 -1.79
N LEU A 184 12.76 0.76 -2.22
CA LEU A 184 12.65 0.40 -3.64
C LEU A 184 11.85 1.45 -4.42
N GLU A 185 10.71 1.88 -3.87
CA GLU A 185 9.91 2.92 -4.50
C GLU A 185 10.62 4.29 -4.47
N ALA A 186 11.30 4.62 -3.38
CA ALA A 186 12.10 5.84 -3.29
C ALA A 186 13.25 5.87 -4.32
N ALA A 187 13.94 4.74 -4.51
CA ALA A 187 14.99 4.61 -5.52
C ALA A 187 14.44 4.86 -6.93
N ARG A 188 13.23 4.34 -7.23
CA ARG A 188 12.55 4.60 -8.51
C ARG A 188 12.26 6.09 -8.70
N ILE A 189 11.67 6.74 -7.71
CA ILE A 189 11.37 8.19 -7.73
C ILE A 189 12.65 9.01 -7.98
N MET A 190 13.73 8.69 -7.26
CA MET A 190 15.02 9.37 -7.44
C MET A 190 15.61 9.14 -8.84
N ARG A 191 15.49 7.94 -9.40
CA ARG A 191 15.95 7.62 -10.76
C ARG A 191 15.20 8.40 -11.82
N GLU A 192 13.88 8.53 -11.68
CA GLU A 192 13.04 9.35 -12.56
C GLU A 192 13.41 10.84 -12.48
N ALA A 193 13.87 11.30 -11.32
CA ALA A 193 14.42 12.64 -11.13
C ALA A 193 15.89 12.80 -11.62
N GLY A 194 16.50 11.75 -12.16
CA GLY A 194 17.84 11.74 -12.75
C GLY A 194 18.99 11.52 -11.77
N PHE A 195 18.73 10.90 -10.61
CA PHE A 195 19.78 10.52 -9.64
C PHE A 195 20.28 9.10 -9.86
N GLU A 196 21.53 8.84 -9.49
CA GLU A 196 22.03 7.47 -9.36
C GLU A 196 21.62 6.86 -8.00
N ALA A 197 20.42 6.27 -7.93
CA ALA A 197 19.84 5.77 -6.68
C ALA A 197 19.53 4.26 -6.70
N TYR A 198 19.72 3.58 -5.56
CA TYR A 198 19.44 2.15 -5.38
C TYR A 198 18.75 1.91 -4.04
N SER A 199 17.99 0.83 -3.91
CA SER A 199 17.43 0.34 -2.65
C SER A 199 18.34 -0.74 -2.07
N TYR A 200 18.58 -0.68 -0.76
CA TYR A 200 19.27 -1.76 -0.07
C TYR A 200 18.33 -2.93 0.19
N LYS A 201 18.62 -4.08 -0.42
CA LYS A 201 17.81 -5.29 -0.32
C LYS A 201 17.72 -5.78 1.13
N GLY A 202 16.51 -5.84 1.67
CA GLY A 202 16.21 -6.27 3.04
C GLY A 202 16.29 -5.16 4.10
N GLY A 203 16.51 -3.90 3.67
CA GLY A 203 16.47 -2.72 4.52
C GLY A 203 17.39 -2.77 5.75
N VAL A 204 17.00 -2.03 6.78
CA VAL A 204 17.73 -1.90 8.04
C VAL A 204 17.78 -3.22 8.81
N ARG A 205 16.76 -4.08 8.72
CA ARG A 205 16.79 -5.41 9.37
C ARG A 205 17.98 -6.23 8.91
N ARG A 206 18.28 -6.24 7.60
CA ARG A 206 19.44 -6.96 7.06
C ARG A 206 20.76 -6.26 7.41
N LEU A 207 20.81 -4.93 7.36
CA LEU A 207 22.01 -4.15 7.72
C LEU A 207 22.45 -4.42 9.15
N LYS A 208 21.53 -4.34 10.11
CA LYS A 208 21.80 -4.63 11.53
C LYS A 208 22.49 -5.98 11.73
N ARG A 209 22.01 -7.01 11.03
CA ARG A 209 22.56 -8.37 11.13
C ARG A 209 23.96 -8.51 10.52
N LYS A 210 24.34 -7.66 9.56
CA LYS A 210 25.69 -7.64 8.98
C LYS A 210 26.69 -6.83 9.81
N SER A 211 26.20 -5.88 10.61
CA SER A 211 27.02 -5.01 11.48
C SER A 211 27.17 -5.53 12.91
N SER A 212 26.54 -6.68 13.23
CA SER A 212 26.67 -7.41 14.48
C SER A 212 27.70 -8.53 14.32
#